data_AF-A0A518E425-F1
#
_entry.id   AF-A0A518E425-F1
#
_cell.length_a   1.000
_cell.length_b   1.000
_cell.length_c   1.000
_cell.angle_alpha   90.00
_cell.angle_beta   90.00
_cell.angle_gamma   90.00
#
_symmetry.space_group_name_H-M   'P 1'
#
loop_
_entity.id
_entity.type
_entity.pdbx_description
1 polymer ?
#
loop_
_entity_poly.entity_id
_entity_poly.type
_entity_poly.pdbx_seq_one_letter_code
_entity_poly.pdbx_strand_id
1 'polypeptide(L)'
;MFSSNRLKKRRRRGFTLVLFVLFLMCCMAMAAVVIDIGFVRLSKRQMQSLTDAAALGIQRELDDPQLQPFVMSDVMSEAGPTLDFEDDGMLLSGEFRAHPKLGSNSTGRWIPTLQAPQGNPADDILIGAYQSEKKQHGEVSVDPTSPDYYRREDFDMDATESNSDVLVRLRRTGEQLAPGGSSGPPTPFFFGRGLVIGGSPDVWQRIERGTFVRQTSIAQRTPAMSVGPYIAPTEGDGPGPGIVGLINVQVSLADWQSPGDQLDATQFEIYDPGELSFTSIGDPAKESSETEIISTQPEDYPDNSGYVTIIADDLTTFDDKVVIGFGYVVVDQDEQVLTRQSRRGYRNTSATPRPLRNLSGEQWEDLLAANAQLFSSSDSVVSAPVLVRSED
;
A
#
# COMPACT_ATOMS: atom_id res chain seq x y z
N MET A 1 -9.81 92.78 7.90
CA MET A 1 -9.47 91.75 6.88
C MET A 1 -8.93 90.52 7.62
N PHE A 2 -9.80 89.63 8.10
CA PHE A 2 -9.41 88.34 8.66
C PHE A 2 -10.42 87.29 8.17
N SER A 3 -10.03 86.59 7.11
CA SER A 3 -10.82 85.51 6.52
C SER A 3 -10.74 84.28 7.41
N SER A 4 -11.90 83.86 7.92
CA SER A 4 -12.08 82.72 8.82
C SER A 4 -11.98 81.39 8.07
N ASN A 5 -10.78 80.79 8.05
CA ASN A 5 -10.59 79.39 7.67
C ASN A 5 -10.86 78.46 8.88
N ARG A 6 -12.13 78.28 9.24
CA ARG A 6 -12.55 77.17 10.13
C ARG A 6 -12.73 75.91 9.28
N LEU A 7 -11.62 75.20 9.04
CA LEU A 7 -11.64 73.84 8.50
C LEU A 7 -12.48 72.95 9.43
N LYS A 8 -13.67 72.55 8.96
CA LYS A 8 -14.52 71.53 9.59
C LYS A 8 -13.73 70.23 9.73
N LYS A 9 -13.12 70.01 10.89
CA LYS A 9 -12.53 68.73 11.29
C LYS A 9 -13.67 67.75 11.60
N ARG A 10 -14.35 67.28 10.55
CA ARG A 10 -15.41 66.27 10.62
C ARG A 10 -14.76 64.97 11.12
N ARG A 11 -15.03 64.62 12.38
CA ARG A 11 -14.49 63.43 13.06
C ARG A 11 -14.81 62.16 12.25
N ARG A 12 -13.79 61.56 11.64
CA ARG A 12 -13.84 60.25 10.95
C ARG A 12 -13.94 59.07 11.94
N ARG A 13 -14.81 59.13 12.94
CA ARG A 13 -14.89 58.11 14.02
C ARG A 13 -15.59 56.81 13.62
N GLY A 14 -16.19 56.72 12.42
CA GLY A 14 -16.80 55.48 11.92
C GLY A 14 -15.92 54.66 10.97
N PHE A 15 -14.89 55.27 10.36
CA PHE A 15 -14.12 54.62 9.31
C PHE A 15 -13.31 53.42 9.82
N THR A 16 -12.66 53.56 10.99
CA THR A 16 -11.88 52.48 11.61
C THR A 16 -12.74 51.26 11.96
N LEU A 17 -13.98 51.49 12.43
CA LEU A 17 -14.88 50.39 12.79
C LEU A 17 -15.35 49.63 11.54
N VAL A 18 -15.69 50.33 10.45
CA VAL A 18 -16.03 49.70 9.17
C VAL A 18 -14.86 48.87 8.65
N LEU A 19 -13.64 49.43 8.67
CA LEU A 19 -12.46 48.71 8.20
C LEU A 19 -12.13 47.49 9.05
N PHE A 20 -12.27 47.58 10.38
CA PHE A 20 -12.10 46.46 11.28
C PHE A 20 -13.10 45.33 11.00
N VAL A 21 -14.38 45.66 10.82
CA VAL A 21 -15.42 44.67 10.52
C VAL A 21 -15.16 43.99 9.17
N LEU A 22 -14.79 44.75 8.13
CA LEU A 22 -14.43 44.18 6.82
C LEU A 22 -13.20 43.28 6.91
N PHE A 23 -12.18 43.69 7.66
CA PHE A 23 -10.99 42.88 7.90
C PHE A 23 -11.34 41.58 8.62
N LEU A 24 -12.16 41.64 9.67
CA LEU A 24 -12.59 40.46 10.42
C LEU A 24 -13.40 39.49 9.53
N MET A 25 -14.29 39.99 8.68
CA MET A 25 -14.99 39.15 7.70
C MET A 25 -14.01 38.47 6.73
N CYS A 26 -13.00 39.19 6.26
CA CYS A 26 -11.96 38.63 5.39
C CYS A 26 -11.15 37.54 6.10
N CYS A 27 -10.76 37.75 7.35
CA CYS A 27 -10.07 36.75 8.16
C CYS A 27 -10.93 35.49 8.38
N MET A 28 -12.23 35.66 8.69
CA MET A 28 -13.15 34.54 8.86
C MET A 28 -13.34 33.75 7.55
N ALA A 29 -13.47 34.44 6.41
CA ALA A 29 -13.55 33.80 5.10
C ALA A 29 -12.27 33.03 4.76
N MET A 30 -11.09 33.56 5.13
CA MET A 30 -9.82 32.85 4.93
C MET A 30 -9.71 31.63 5.86
N ALA A 31 -10.09 31.76 7.14
CA ALA A 31 -10.09 30.65 8.08
C ALA A 31 -11.00 29.52 7.63
N ALA A 32 -12.19 29.85 7.12
CA ALA A 32 -13.13 28.91 6.53
C ALA A 32 -12.50 28.05 5.41
N VAL A 33 -11.82 28.69 4.45
CA VAL A 33 -11.13 28.00 3.36
C VAL A 33 -10.02 27.09 3.88
N VAL A 34 -9.22 27.58 4.83
CA VAL A 34 -8.12 26.80 5.42
C VAL A 34 -8.64 25.55 6.11
N ILE A 35 -9.75 25.65 6.84
CA ILE A 35 -10.38 24.51 7.53
C ILE A 35 -10.86 23.47 6.51
N ASP A 36 -11.58 23.88 5.48
CA ASP A 36 -12.11 22.97 4.46
C ASP A 36 -10.97 22.25 3.69
N ILE A 37 -9.94 23.00 3.27
CA ILE A 37 -8.76 22.41 2.62
C ILE A 37 -8.03 21.46 3.59
N GLY A 38 -7.95 21.82 4.88
CA GLY A 38 -7.37 20.99 5.92
C GLY A 38 -8.07 19.64 6.04
N PHE A 39 -9.40 19.61 6.01
CA PHE A 39 -10.17 18.37 6.04
C PHE A 39 -9.97 17.52 4.79
N VAL A 40 -9.99 18.12 3.60
CA VAL A 40 -9.73 17.37 2.35
C VAL A 40 -8.34 16.73 2.39
N ARG A 41 -7.31 17.47 2.84
CA ARG A 41 -5.95 16.94 2.99
C ARG A 41 -5.85 15.83 4.03
N LEU A 42 -6.58 15.96 5.14
CA LEU A 42 -6.63 14.93 6.18
C LEU A 42 -7.28 13.65 5.64
N SER A 43 -8.47 13.75 5.04
CA SER A 43 -9.19 12.62 4.44
C SER A 43 -8.32 11.92 3.40
N LYS A 44 -7.64 12.69 2.54
CA LYS A 44 -6.73 12.16 1.53
C LYS A 44 -5.60 11.34 2.13
N ARG A 45 -4.89 11.87 3.13
CA ARG A 45 -3.80 11.15 3.81
C ARG A 45 -4.27 9.88 4.51
N GLN A 46 -5.42 9.93 5.20
CA GLN A 46 -5.99 8.76 5.86
C GLN A 46 -6.37 7.68 4.85
N MET A 47 -7.04 8.08 3.76
CA MET A 47 -7.35 7.17 2.65
C MET A 47 -6.10 6.60 2.00
N GLN A 48 -5.03 7.37 1.86
CA GLN A 48 -3.78 6.88 1.27
C GLN A 48 -3.17 5.78 2.15
N SER A 49 -2.99 6.05 3.45
CA SER A 49 -2.44 5.05 4.38
C SER A 49 -3.30 3.77 4.45
N LEU A 50 -4.62 3.93 4.36
CA LEU A 50 -5.57 2.83 4.33
C LEU A 50 -5.48 2.00 3.05
N THR A 51 -5.41 2.65 1.89
CA THR A 51 -5.25 1.97 0.60
C THR A 51 -3.90 1.26 0.51
N ASP A 52 -2.84 1.87 1.02
CA ASP A 52 -1.49 1.29 1.09
C ASP A 52 -1.45 0.03 1.96
N ALA A 53 -2.03 0.11 3.16
CA ALA A 53 -2.13 -1.03 4.06
C ALA A 53 -2.96 -2.17 3.46
N ALA A 54 -4.08 -1.84 2.81
CA ALA A 54 -4.93 -2.81 2.16
C ALA A 54 -4.24 -3.50 0.98
N ALA A 55 -3.55 -2.75 0.12
CA ALA A 55 -2.83 -3.31 -1.02
C ALA A 55 -1.75 -4.29 -0.54
N LEU A 56 -0.96 -3.92 0.48
CA LEU A 56 0.04 -4.82 1.06
C LEU A 56 -0.59 -6.01 1.79
N GLY A 57 -1.69 -5.81 2.51
CA GLY A 57 -2.38 -6.87 3.24
C GLY A 57 -2.99 -7.92 2.33
N ILE A 58 -3.70 -7.50 1.30
CA ILE A 58 -4.31 -8.38 0.30
C ILE A 58 -3.21 -9.08 -0.51
N GLN A 59 -2.13 -8.38 -0.88
CA GLN A 59 -0.99 -9.03 -1.55
C GLN A 59 -0.41 -10.17 -0.70
N ARG A 60 -0.33 -9.99 0.62
CA ARG A 60 0.13 -11.05 1.55
C ARG A 60 -0.86 -12.21 1.64
N GLU A 61 -2.16 -11.94 1.63
CA GLU A 61 -3.20 -12.97 1.63
C GLU A 61 -3.20 -13.79 0.33
N LEU A 62 -2.96 -13.16 -0.82
CA LEU A 62 -2.81 -13.87 -2.09
C LEU A 62 -1.54 -14.74 -2.11
N ASP A 63 -0.48 -14.26 -1.48
CA ASP A 63 0.79 -14.98 -1.33
C ASP A 63 0.65 -16.20 -0.38
N ASP A 64 -0.18 -16.10 0.66
CA ASP A 64 -0.49 -17.19 1.60
C ASP A 64 -1.99 -17.24 1.99
N PRO A 65 -2.78 -18.10 1.31
CA PRO A 65 -4.21 -18.25 1.58
C PRO A 65 -4.56 -18.82 2.97
N GLN A 66 -3.58 -19.32 3.73
CA GLN A 66 -3.79 -19.80 5.10
C GLN A 66 -3.73 -18.68 6.14
N LEU A 67 -3.31 -17.47 5.76
CA LEU A 67 -3.38 -16.30 6.62
C LEU A 67 -4.84 -15.95 6.91
N GLN A 68 -5.05 -15.28 8.05
CA GLN A 68 -6.36 -14.69 8.30
C GLN A 68 -6.67 -13.67 7.20
N PRO A 69 -7.90 -13.68 6.66
CA PRO A 69 -8.30 -12.73 5.63
C PRO A 69 -8.00 -11.31 6.08
N PHE A 70 -7.45 -10.48 5.19
CA PHE A 70 -7.16 -9.11 5.52
C PHE A 70 -8.47 -8.37 5.83
N VAL A 71 -8.61 -7.90 7.07
CA VAL A 71 -9.75 -7.06 7.48
C VAL A 71 -9.26 -5.63 7.67
N MET A 72 -9.78 -4.73 6.83
CA MET A 72 -9.34 -3.34 6.82
C MET A 72 -9.56 -2.60 8.14
N SER A 73 -10.59 -3.00 8.91
CA SER A 73 -10.87 -2.45 10.24
C SER A 73 -9.76 -2.68 11.25
N ASP A 74 -8.89 -3.66 11.02
CA ASP A 74 -7.85 -4.06 11.98
C ASP A 74 -6.61 -3.17 11.89
N VAL A 75 -6.38 -2.53 10.73
CA VAL A 75 -5.23 -1.63 10.53
C VAL A 75 -5.56 -0.19 10.91
N MET A 76 -6.70 0.32 10.47
CA MET A 76 -7.17 1.67 10.78
C MET A 76 -8.69 1.73 10.69
N SER A 77 -9.32 2.37 11.66
CA SER A 77 -10.78 2.41 11.74
C SER A 77 -11.44 3.45 10.84
N GLU A 78 -10.72 4.48 10.33
CA GLU A 78 -11.36 5.73 9.90
C GLU A 78 -10.64 6.45 8.74
N ALA A 79 -11.43 6.96 7.78
CA ALA A 79 -10.99 7.68 6.58
C ALA A 79 -11.65 9.08 6.48
N GLY A 80 -11.56 9.86 7.55
CA GLY A 80 -12.00 11.26 7.61
C GLY A 80 -13.44 11.46 8.08
N PRO A 81 -13.86 12.72 8.31
CA PRO A 81 -15.18 13.02 8.84
C PRO A 81 -16.28 12.79 7.79
N THR A 82 -17.47 12.41 8.24
CA THR A 82 -18.71 12.44 7.44
C THR A 82 -19.65 13.46 8.03
N LEU A 83 -20.52 14.01 7.18
CA LEU A 83 -21.54 14.93 7.63
C LEU A 83 -22.87 14.59 6.97
N ASP A 84 -23.81 14.15 7.78
CA ASP A 84 -25.14 13.72 7.34
C ASP A 84 -26.16 14.81 7.66
N PHE A 85 -27.03 15.12 6.71
CA PHE A 85 -28.11 16.08 6.92
C PHE A 85 -29.44 15.33 7.08
N GLU A 86 -30.24 15.72 8.08
CA GLU A 86 -31.59 15.19 8.23
C GLU A 86 -32.49 15.62 7.06
N ASP A 87 -33.40 14.72 6.68
CA ASP A 87 -34.33 14.93 5.58
C ASP A 87 -35.43 16.00 5.83
N ASP A 88 -35.55 16.45 7.08
CA ASP A 88 -36.56 17.41 7.56
C ASP A 88 -36.21 18.90 7.32
N GLY A 89 -35.26 19.19 6.41
CA GLY A 89 -34.95 20.56 6.01
C GLY A 89 -36.08 21.21 5.21
N MET A 90 -36.30 22.52 5.39
CA MET A 90 -37.29 23.27 4.58
C MET A 90 -36.87 23.29 3.11
N LEU A 91 -37.64 22.57 2.28
CA LEU A 91 -37.46 22.53 0.83
C LEU A 91 -37.86 23.89 0.22
N LEU A 92 -36.96 24.53 -0.49
CA LEU A 92 -37.19 25.81 -1.17
C LEU A 92 -37.17 25.56 -2.68
N SER A 93 -38.30 25.03 -3.20
CA SER A 93 -38.54 24.65 -4.60
C SER A 93 -37.58 23.57 -5.17
N GLY A 94 -38.14 22.47 -5.68
CA GLY A 94 -37.35 21.30 -6.09
C GLY A 94 -36.75 20.55 -4.89
N GLU A 95 -35.55 19.99 -5.07
CA GLU A 95 -34.80 19.24 -4.04
C GLU A 95 -33.97 20.13 -3.09
N PHE A 96 -34.00 21.45 -3.28
CA PHE A 96 -33.15 22.38 -2.54
C PHE A 96 -33.58 22.51 -1.07
N ARG A 97 -32.66 22.35 -0.13
CA ARG A 97 -32.89 22.60 1.31
C ARG A 97 -32.12 23.83 1.78
N ALA A 98 -32.82 24.92 2.11
CA ALA A 98 -32.15 26.14 2.56
C ALA A 98 -31.59 26.08 3.99
N HIS A 99 -32.04 25.10 4.77
CA HIS A 99 -31.52 24.84 6.10
C HIS A 99 -31.46 23.33 6.32
N PRO A 100 -30.42 22.65 5.81
CA PRO A 100 -30.24 21.24 6.11
C PRO A 100 -29.92 21.11 7.60
N LYS A 101 -30.80 20.43 8.33
CA LYS A 101 -30.66 20.26 9.77
C LYS A 101 -29.55 19.23 10.02
N LEU A 102 -28.52 19.64 10.75
CA LEU A 102 -27.54 18.71 11.31
C LEU A 102 -28.30 17.82 12.30
N GLY A 103 -28.50 16.55 11.95
CA GLY A 103 -29.16 15.60 12.82
C GLY A 103 -28.37 15.21 14.06
N SER A 104 -28.99 14.47 14.97
CA SER A 104 -28.31 14.03 16.20
C SER A 104 -27.10 13.11 15.95
N ASN A 105 -27.00 12.49 14.76
CA ASN A 105 -25.89 11.66 14.30
C ASN A 105 -25.08 12.31 13.16
N SER A 106 -25.26 13.62 12.92
CA SER A 106 -24.79 14.30 11.71
C SER A 106 -23.29 14.49 11.56
N THR A 107 -22.50 14.17 12.58
CA THR A 107 -21.03 14.14 12.47
C THR A 107 -20.58 12.72 12.73
N GLY A 108 -20.19 12.03 11.66
CA GLY A 108 -19.68 10.67 11.72
C GLY A 108 -18.24 10.60 11.26
N ARG A 109 -17.75 9.37 11.17
CA ARG A 109 -16.45 9.05 10.59
C ARG A 109 -16.69 7.96 9.56
N TRP A 110 -16.09 8.13 8.39
CA TRP A 110 -16.27 7.13 7.34
C TRP A 110 -15.36 5.96 7.64
N ILE A 111 -15.94 4.78 7.76
CA ILE A 111 -15.24 3.52 7.90
C ILE A 111 -15.34 2.83 6.53
N PRO A 112 -14.26 2.80 5.74
CA PRO A 112 -14.29 2.13 4.45
C PRO A 112 -14.43 0.62 4.63
N THR A 113 -15.18 0.00 3.73
CA THR A 113 -15.33 -1.46 3.65
C THR A 113 -15.06 -1.88 2.21
N LEU A 114 -13.91 -2.49 1.96
CA LEU A 114 -13.58 -3.02 0.63
C LEU A 114 -14.56 -4.14 0.29
N GLN A 115 -15.08 -4.12 -0.94
CA GLN A 115 -15.87 -5.21 -1.46
C GLN A 115 -14.97 -6.28 -2.08
N ALA A 116 -15.43 -7.53 -2.04
CA ALA A 116 -14.75 -8.62 -2.72
C ALA A 116 -14.73 -8.38 -4.24
N PRO A 117 -13.63 -8.71 -4.93
CA PRO A 117 -13.51 -8.52 -6.38
C PRO A 117 -14.60 -9.30 -7.12
N GLN A 118 -15.19 -8.67 -8.14
CA GLN A 118 -16.19 -9.25 -9.05
C GLN A 118 -15.70 -9.28 -10.50
N GLY A 119 -14.48 -8.81 -10.76
CA GLY A 119 -13.88 -8.75 -12.10
C GLY A 119 -14.31 -7.51 -12.89
N ASN A 120 -14.82 -6.47 -12.22
CA ASN A 120 -15.18 -5.21 -12.89
C ASN A 120 -14.04 -4.20 -12.76
N PRO A 121 -13.79 -3.36 -13.78
CA PRO A 121 -12.79 -2.30 -13.68
C PRO A 121 -13.03 -1.34 -12.50
N ALA A 122 -14.28 -1.22 -12.05
CA ALA A 122 -14.72 -0.38 -10.94
C ALA A 122 -14.54 -1.00 -9.54
N ASP A 123 -14.00 -2.21 -9.44
CA ASP A 123 -13.85 -2.89 -8.16
C ASP A 123 -12.92 -2.13 -7.21
N ASP A 124 -13.12 -2.36 -5.92
CA ASP A 124 -12.26 -1.84 -4.84
C ASP A 124 -10.91 -2.57 -4.82
N ILE A 125 -10.91 -3.84 -5.20
CA ILE A 125 -9.74 -4.72 -5.25
C ILE A 125 -9.66 -5.27 -6.68
N LEU A 126 -8.49 -5.12 -7.30
CA LEU A 126 -8.17 -5.72 -8.58
C LEU A 126 -6.88 -6.51 -8.48
N ILE A 127 -6.88 -7.70 -9.07
CA ILE A 127 -5.72 -8.58 -9.18
C ILE A 127 -5.32 -8.57 -10.65
N GLY A 128 -4.03 -8.41 -10.94
CA GLY A 128 -3.51 -8.33 -12.30
C GLY A 128 -2.02 -8.03 -12.34
N ALA A 129 -1.57 -7.35 -13.39
CA ALA A 129 -0.16 -7.00 -13.57
C ALA A 129 0.07 -5.48 -13.60
N TYR A 130 1.01 -5.01 -12.79
CA TYR A 130 1.49 -3.64 -12.85
C TYR A 130 2.45 -3.45 -14.04
N GLN A 131 2.22 -2.40 -14.84
CA GLN A 131 3.01 -2.07 -16.02
C GLN A 131 3.86 -0.82 -15.75
N SER A 132 5.08 -1.04 -15.25
CA SER A 132 6.01 0.03 -14.83
C SER A 132 6.41 1.00 -15.96
N GLU A 133 6.36 0.56 -17.21
CA GLU A 133 6.75 1.32 -18.40
C GLU A 133 5.68 2.32 -18.86
N LYS A 134 4.44 2.18 -18.38
CA LYS A 134 3.34 3.08 -18.72
C LYS A 134 3.53 4.41 -17.99
N LYS A 135 3.24 5.51 -18.69
CA LYS A 135 3.40 6.88 -18.16
C LYS A 135 2.10 7.48 -17.63
N GLN A 136 0.96 6.90 -18.02
CA GLN A 136 -0.35 7.32 -17.53
C GLN A 136 -0.77 6.42 -16.40
N HIS A 137 -1.24 7.05 -15.34
CA HIS A 137 -1.43 6.38 -14.06
C HIS A 137 -2.73 6.77 -13.35
N GLY A 138 -3.43 7.77 -13.90
CA GLY A 138 -4.77 8.10 -13.48
C GLY A 138 -5.78 7.12 -14.08
N GLU A 139 -6.95 7.07 -13.45
CA GLU A 139 -8.13 6.47 -14.05
C GLU A 139 -8.43 7.16 -15.39
N VAL A 140 -8.70 6.37 -16.42
CA VAL A 140 -8.97 6.86 -17.78
C VAL A 140 -10.24 7.73 -17.74
N SER A 141 -10.09 9.03 -18.04
CA SER A 141 -11.20 10.01 -17.96
C SER A 141 -12.19 9.91 -19.13
N VAL A 142 -12.47 8.71 -19.62
CA VAL A 142 -13.43 8.47 -20.68
C VAL A 142 -14.78 8.31 -20.00
N ASP A 143 -15.65 9.31 -20.15
CA ASP A 143 -17.09 9.32 -19.82
C ASP A 143 -17.50 8.57 -18.53
N PRO A 144 -18.04 9.21 -17.49
CA PRO A 144 -18.50 8.51 -16.27
C PRO A 144 -19.53 7.39 -16.51
N THR A 145 -20.12 7.31 -17.70
CA THR A 145 -21.00 6.20 -18.12
C THR A 145 -20.28 5.05 -18.81
N SER A 146 -19.00 5.21 -19.13
CA SER A 146 -18.15 4.19 -19.74
C SER A 146 -17.82 3.07 -18.75
N PRO A 147 -17.86 1.81 -19.17
CA PRO A 147 -17.34 0.70 -18.34
C PRO A 147 -15.84 0.84 -18.05
N ASP A 148 -15.10 1.58 -18.89
CA ASP A 148 -13.67 1.82 -18.75
C ASP A 148 -13.32 3.02 -17.85
N TYR A 149 -14.32 3.70 -17.26
CA TYR A 149 -14.10 4.94 -16.49
C TYR A 149 -13.12 4.78 -15.32
N TYR A 150 -13.01 3.56 -14.77
CA TYR A 150 -12.08 3.23 -13.69
C TYR A 150 -10.83 2.48 -14.16
N ARG A 151 -10.71 2.19 -15.45
CA ARG A 151 -9.57 1.46 -16.00
C ARG A 151 -8.31 2.31 -15.85
N ARG A 152 -7.20 1.66 -15.55
CA ARG A 152 -5.88 2.27 -15.50
C ARG A 152 -5.03 1.70 -16.63
N GLU A 153 -4.27 2.57 -17.30
CA GLU A 153 -3.37 2.10 -18.38
C GLU A 153 -2.14 1.36 -17.84
N ASP A 154 -1.75 1.64 -16.59
CA ASP A 154 -0.60 1.04 -15.91
C ASP A 154 -0.93 -0.20 -15.08
N PHE A 155 -2.16 -0.69 -15.16
CA PHE A 155 -2.58 -1.91 -14.47
C PHE A 155 -3.46 -2.76 -15.38
N ASP A 156 -2.97 -3.95 -15.71
CA ASP A 156 -3.66 -4.90 -16.58
C ASP A 156 -4.38 -5.95 -15.74
N MET A 157 -5.70 -5.80 -15.65
CA MET A 157 -6.58 -6.73 -14.94
C MET A 157 -6.82 -8.05 -15.68
N ASP A 158 -6.49 -8.11 -16.98
CA ASP A 158 -6.66 -9.32 -17.80
C ASP A 158 -5.37 -10.17 -17.81
N ALA A 159 -4.31 -9.70 -17.14
CA ALA A 159 -3.06 -10.43 -17.02
C ALA A 159 -3.28 -11.74 -16.23
N THR A 160 -2.73 -12.83 -16.75
CA THR A 160 -2.86 -14.17 -16.19
C THR A 160 -2.16 -14.33 -14.83
N GLU A 161 -2.58 -15.37 -14.07
CA GLU A 161 -2.24 -15.69 -12.67
C GLU A 161 -0.76 -15.63 -12.26
N SER A 162 0.19 -15.66 -13.20
CA SER A 162 1.62 -15.48 -12.89
C SER A 162 1.95 -14.09 -12.33
N ASN A 163 1.14 -13.08 -12.69
CA ASN A 163 1.25 -11.72 -12.18
C ASN A 163 0.08 -11.47 -11.22
N SER A 164 0.36 -11.58 -9.93
CA SER A 164 -0.60 -11.41 -8.84
C SER A 164 -0.37 -10.08 -8.13
N ASP A 165 -0.20 -9.00 -8.89
CA ASP A 165 -0.12 -7.66 -8.31
C ASP A 165 -1.52 -7.20 -7.90
N VAL A 166 -1.60 -6.37 -6.87
CA VAL A 166 -2.86 -5.92 -6.28
C VAL A 166 -3.01 -4.42 -6.41
N LEU A 167 -4.11 -3.98 -7.00
CA LEU A 167 -4.55 -2.60 -7.01
C LEU A 167 -5.75 -2.45 -6.08
N VAL A 168 -5.63 -1.57 -5.08
CA VAL A 168 -6.72 -1.22 -4.17
C VAL A 168 -7.18 0.21 -4.42
N ARG A 169 -8.49 0.45 -4.28
CA ARG A 169 -9.10 1.76 -4.45
C ARG A 169 -10.02 2.10 -3.28
N LEU A 170 -9.90 3.34 -2.81
CA LEU A 170 -10.86 3.93 -1.90
C LEU A 170 -11.45 5.19 -2.51
N ARG A 171 -12.76 5.35 -2.37
CA ARG A 171 -13.50 6.45 -2.97
C ARG A 171 -14.41 7.12 -1.96
N ARG A 172 -14.45 8.44 -2.02
CA ARG A 172 -15.39 9.31 -1.32
C ARG A 172 -16.08 10.21 -2.35
N THR A 173 -16.94 9.61 -3.14
CA THR A 173 -17.66 10.29 -4.23
C THR A 173 -19.18 10.22 -4.08
N GLY A 174 -19.68 9.31 -3.24
CA GLY A 174 -21.13 9.04 -3.12
C GLY A 174 -21.73 8.44 -4.39
N GLU A 175 -20.91 7.95 -5.31
CA GLU A 175 -21.35 7.30 -6.55
C GLU A 175 -21.87 5.90 -6.24
N GLN A 176 -22.94 5.49 -6.93
CA GLN A 176 -23.37 4.10 -6.95
C GLN A 176 -22.52 3.35 -7.97
N LEU A 177 -21.80 2.33 -7.51
CA LEU A 177 -20.91 1.53 -8.35
C LEU A 177 -21.55 0.16 -8.63
N ALA A 178 -21.03 -0.51 -9.65
CA ALA A 178 -21.33 -1.92 -9.90
C ALA A 178 -20.89 -2.78 -8.68
N PRO A 179 -21.45 -3.99 -8.52
CA PRO A 179 -21.01 -4.93 -7.48
C PRO A 179 -19.48 -5.11 -7.53
N GLY A 180 -18.84 -5.11 -6.35
CA GLY A 180 -17.38 -5.18 -6.22
C GLY A 180 -16.70 -3.82 -6.03
N GLY A 181 -17.40 -2.70 -6.30
CA GLY A 181 -16.96 -1.35 -5.96
C GLY A 181 -17.76 -0.73 -4.81
N SER A 182 -17.09 0.08 -3.98
CA SER A 182 -17.72 0.92 -2.97
C SER A 182 -17.28 2.38 -3.07
N SER A 183 -18.14 3.26 -2.54
CA SER A 183 -17.84 4.68 -2.39
C SER A 183 -18.48 5.22 -1.12
N GLY A 184 -17.67 5.89 -0.30
CA GLY A 184 -18.12 6.66 0.84
C GLY A 184 -18.72 8.00 0.45
N PRO A 185 -19.38 8.69 1.40
CA PRO A 185 -19.86 10.03 1.16
C PRO A 185 -18.69 10.99 0.90
N PRO A 186 -18.86 11.99 0.02
CA PRO A 186 -17.86 13.03 -0.21
C PRO A 186 -17.36 13.73 1.06
N THR A 187 -16.21 14.38 0.98
CA THR A 187 -15.70 15.19 2.11
C THR A 187 -16.50 16.49 2.19
N PRO A 188 -17.15 16.80 3.32
CA PRO A 188 -18.05 17.96 3.40
C PRO A 188 -17.30 19.30 3.41
N PHE A 189 -17.93 20.34 2.87
CA PHE A 189 -17.54 21.73 3.12
C PHE A 189 -18.21 22.23 4.40
N PHE A 190 -17.43 22.67 5.38
CA PHE A 190 -17.95 23.23 6.63
C PHE A 190 -18.29 24.71 6.49
N PHE A 191 -17.42 25.49 5.84
CA PHE A 191 -17.57 26.94 5.81
C PHE A 191 -17.48 27.57 4.40
N GLY A 192 -16.87 26.88 3.44
CA GLY A 192 -16.64 27.33 2.06
C GLY A 192 -17.87 27.29 1.15
N ARG A 193 -19.05 26.95 1.69
CA ARG A 193 -20.33 26.89 0.94
C ARG A 193 -20.69 28.21 0.24
N GLY A 194 -20.20 29.35 0.74
CA GLY A 194 -20.45 30.67 0.14
C GLY A 194 -19.39 31.17 -0.86
N LEU A 195 -18.27 30.44 -1.04
CA LEU A 195 -17.10 30.94 -1.79
C LEU A 195 -17.00 30.40 -3.24
N VAL A 196 -17.82 29.42 -3.60
CA VAL A 196 -17.90 28.92 -4.99
C VAL A 196 -18.82 29.85 -5.80
N ILE A 197 -18.36 31.05 -6.12
CA ILE A 197 -19.09 32.00 -6.98
C ILE A 197 -18.47 31.95 -8.38
N GLY A 198 -19.01 31.09 -9.24
CA GLY A 198 -18.52 30.89 -10.61
C GLY A 198 -19.56 30.28 -11.54
N GLY A 199 -20.49 31.12 -12.04
CA GLY A 199 -21.09 31.04 -13.39
C GLY A 199 -21.95 29.85 -13.85
N SER A 200 -22.13 28.78 -13.08
CA SER A 200 -22.90 27.59 -13.51
C SER A 200 -24.16 27.36 -12.64
N PRO A 201 -25.32 26.97 -13.22
CA PRO A 201 -26.49 26.55 -12.44
C PRO A 201 -26.26 25.30 -11.56
N ASP A 202 -25.12 24.62 -11.72
CA ASP A 202 -24.66 23.44 -10.97
C ASP A 202 -23.84 23.80 -9.70
N VAL A 203 -23.63 25.09 -9.41
CA VAL A 203 -22.83 25.54 -8.25
C VAL A 203 -23.41 25.07 -6.91
N TRP A 204 -24.73 25.08 -6.76
CA TRP A 204 -25.40 24.67 -5.53
C TRP A 204 -25.35 23.15 -5.32
N GLN A 205 -25.51 22.38 -6.40
CA GLN A 205 -25.31 20.92 -6.38
C GLN A 205 -23.85 20.57 -6.01
N ARG A 206 -22.86 21.37 -6.44
CA ARG A 206 -21.45 21.16 -6.06
C ARG A 206 -21.16 21.45 -4.59
N ILE A 207 -21.82 22.46 -4.02
CA ILE A 207 -21.69 22.81 -2.59
C ILE A 207 -22.28 21.71 -1.71
N GLU A 208 -23.40 21.11 -2.12
CA GLU A 208 -24.04 19.98 -1.43
C GLU A 208 -23.25 18.66 -1.60
N ARG A 209 -22.66 18.45 -2.78
CA ARG A 209 -21.85 17.25 -3.10
C ARG A 209 -20.49 17.21 -2.39
N GLY A 210 -19.99 18.29 -1.79
CA GLY A 210 -18.69 18.29 -1.12
C GLY A 210 -17.50 18.12 -2.08
N THR A 211 -16.36 17.67 -1.55
CA THR A 211 -15.15 17.37 -2.32
C THR A 211 -15.01 15.86 -2.51
N PHE A 212 -14.87 15.45 -3.77
CA PHE A 212 -14.57 14.07 -4.12
C PHE A 212 -13.09 13.77 -3.84
N VAL A 213 -12.86 12.66 -3.16
CA VAL A 213 -11.53 12.14 -2.90
C VAL A 213 -11.50 10.70 -3.40
N ARG A 214 -10.50 10.37 -4.22
CA ARG A 214 -10.21 9.00 -4.65
C ARG A 214 -8.75 8.76 -4.37
N GLN A 215 -8.41 7.60 -3.85
CA GLN A 215 -7.04 7.18 -3.60
C GLN A 215 -6.87 5.75 -4.09
N THR A 216 -5.71 5.48 -4.67
CA THR A 216 -5.39 4.17 -5.22
C THR A 216 -3.95 3.80 -4.86
N SER A 217 -3.73 2.53 -4.56
CA SER A 217 -2.41 2.00 -4.25
C SER A 217 -2.20 0.70 -4.97
N ILE A 218 -0.98 0.49 -5.48
CA ILE A 218 -0.58 -0.74 -6.13
C ILE A 218 0.51 -1.39 -5.29
N ALA A 219 0.24 -2.61 -4.85
CA ALA A 219 1.24 -3.52 -4.33
C ALA A 219 1.72 -4.40 -5.48
N GLN A 220 3.01 -4.27 -5.83
CA GLN A 220 3.66 -5.17 -6.77
C GLN A 220 4.35 -6.29 -5.99
N ARG A 221 4.29 -7.49 -6.55
CA ARG A 221 5.12 -8.60 -6.11
C ARG A 221 6.55 -8.40 -6.65
N THR A 222 7.52 -8.26 -5.74
CA THR A 222 8.94 -8.16 -6.13
C THR A 222 9.75 -9.27 -5.48
N PRO A 223 10.86 -9.73 -6.09
CA PRO A 223 11.77 -10.66 -5.44
C PRO A 223 12.30 -10.09 -4.13
N ALA A 224 12.45 -10.93 -3.10
CA ALA A 224 13.15 -10.52 -1.89
C ALA A 224 14.64 -10.29 -2.19
N MET A 225 15.17 -9.13 -1.76
CA MET A 225 16.58 -8.74 -1.92
C MET A 225 17.40 -8.90 -0.64
N SER A 226 16.75 -9.07 0.51
CA SER A 226 17.40 -9.41 1.77
C SER A 226 16.50 -10.29 2.62
N VAL A 227 17.09 -11.14 3.44
CA VAL A 227 16.39 -11.94 4.46
C VAL A 227 17.17 -11.86 5.78
N GLY A 228 16.44 -11.75 6.89
CA GLY A 228 16.98 -11.76 8.24
C GLY A 228 17.07 -13.15 8.88
N PRO A 229 17.90 -13.31 9.92
CA PRO A 229 18.02 -14.56 10.65
C PRO A 229 16.71 -14.89 11.37
N TYR A 230 16.50 -16.18 11.65
CA TYR A 230 15.48 -16.59 12.60
C TYR A 230 15.81 -16.05 13.99
N ILE A 231 14.84 -15.39 14.63
CA ILE A 231 14.94 -15.00 16.04
C ILE A 231 14.01 -15.92 16.81
N ALA A 232 14.59 -16.89 17.52
CA ALA A 232 13.82 -17.74 18.41
C ALA A 232 13.11 -16.86 19.46
N PRO A 233 11.82 -17.11 19.76
CA PRO A 233 11.16 -16.44 20.85
C PRO A 233 11.93 -16.70 22.15
N THR A 234 12.16 -15.65 22.94
CA THR A 234 12.86 -15.78 24.22
C THR A 234 11.97 -16.54 25.20
N GLU A 235 12.54 -17.50 25.95
CA GLU A 235 11.79 -18.25 26.98
C GLU A 235 11.00 -17.29 27.89
N GLY A 236 9.67 -17.42 27.89
CA GLY A 236 8.76 -16.64 28.74
C GLY A 236 7.89 -15.64 28.00
N ASP A 237 8.23 -15.26 26.77
CA ASP A 237 7.25 -14.66 25.86
C ASP A 237 6.42 -15.83 25.31
N GLY A 238 5.13 -15.90 25.68
CA GLY A 238 4.19 -16.88 25.10
C GLY A 238 4.28 -16.88 23.56
N PRO A 239 3.83 -17.93 22.86
CA PRO A 239 4.14 -18.17 21.45
C PRO A 239 4.00 -16.89 20.63
N GLY A 240 5.14 -16.23 20.43
CA GLY A 240 5.21 -15.06 19.56
C GLY A 240 4.80 -15.52 18.17
N PRO A 241 4.30 -14.63 17.31
CA PRO A 241 4.06 -15.00 15.93
C PRO A 241 5.39 -15.48 15.34
N GLY A 242 5.57 -16.80 15.22
CA GLY A 242 6.85 -17.37 14.82
C GLY A 242 7.31 -16.78 13.49
N ILE A 243 8.43 -16.10 13.59
CA ILE A 243 9.07 -15.39 12.50
C ILE A 243 9.75 -16.47 11.67
N VAL A 244 9.44 -16.55 10.38
CA VAL A 244 10.26 -17.35 9.47
C VAL A 244 11.53 -16.57 9.19
N GLY A 245 12.67 -17.22 9.34
CA GLY A 245 13.97 -16.62 9.11
C GLY A 245 14.85 -17.46 8.19
N LEU A 246 16.04 -16.94 7.96
CA LEU A 246 17.11 -17.64 7.26
C LEU A 246 17.56 -18.87 8.06
N ILE A 247 17.73 -20.01 7.37
CA ILE A 247 18.35 -21.23 7.89
C ILE A 247 19.77 -21.41 7.31
N ASN A 248 20.59 -22.25 7.94
CA ASN A 248 22.02 -22.40 7.63
C ASN A 248 22.31 -23.24 6.38
N VAL A 249 21.53 -23.03 5.32
CA VAL A 249 21.59 -23.80 4.08
C VAL A 249 21.70 -22.87 2.88
N GLN A 250 22.58 -23.24 1.94
CA GLN A 250 22.73 -22.59 0.64
C GLN A 250 22.60 -23.59 -0.51
N VAL A 251 21.94 -23.19 -1.58
CA VAL A 251 21.64 -24.04 -2.74
C VAL A 251 22.19 -23.37 -4.00
N SER A 252 22.87 -24.11 -4.87
CA SER A 252 23.32 -23.56 -6.16
C SER A 252 22.11 -23.21 -7.05
N LEU A 253 22.26 -22.24 -7.95
CA LEU A 253 21.21 -21.91 -8.92
C LEU A 253 20.80 -23.13 -9.75
N ALA A 254 21.77 -23.94 -10.18
CA ALA A 254 21.53 -25.13 -11.00
C ALA A 254 20.72 -26.18 -10.24
N ASP A 255 21.04 -26.42 -8.96
CA ASP A 255 20.30 -27.35 -8.11
C ASP A 255 18.91 -26.82 -7.77
N TRP A 256 18.78 -25.51 -7.49
CA TRP A 256 17.47 -24.90 -7.23
C TRP A 256 16.54 -25.01 -8.44
N GLN A 257 17.08 -24.96 -9.66
CA GLN A 257 16.34 -25.12 -10.91
C GLN A 257 16.19 -26.58 -11.36
N SER A 258 16.75 -27.54 -10.61
CA SER A 258 16.62 -28.95 -10.96
C SER A 258 15.14 -29.37 -10.91
N PRO A 259 14.67 -30.25 -11.82
CA PRO A 259 13.30 -30.72 -11.78
C PRO A 259 12.92 -31.38 -10.44
N GLY A 260 11.66 -31.28 -10.04
CA GLY A 260 11.12 -31.80 -8.78
C GLY A 260 10.88 -30.71 -7.74
N ASP A 261 10.42 -31.10 -6.56
CA ASP A 261 10.27 -30.19 -5.41
C ASP A 261 11.30 -30.51 -4.31
N GLN A 262 11.80 -31.73 -4.26
CA GLN A 262 12.79 -32.15 -3.25
C GLN A 262 14.22 -31.82 -3.68
N LEU A 263 15.05 -31.52 -2.70
CA LEU A 263 16.50 -31.38 -2.79
C LEU A 263 17.13 -32.33 -1.76
N ASP A 264 18.02 -33.20 -2.22
CA ASP A 264 18.74 -34.14 -1.37
C ASP A 264 20.03 -33.50 -0.80
N ALA A 265 20.63 -34.13 0.21
CA ALA A 265 21.85 -33.65 0.88
C ALA A 265 23.08 -33.42 -0.04
N THR A 266 23.05 -33.88 -1.30
CA THR A 266 24.10 -33.61 -2.29
C THR A 266 23.87 -32.33 -3.10
N GLN A 267 22.69 -31.72 -2.98
CA GLN A 267 22.24 -30.58 -3.79
C GLN A 267 22.27 -29.26 -3.01
N PHE A 268 22.67 -29.29 -1.75
CA PHE A 268 22.79 -28.11 -0.91
C PHE A 268 24.02 -28.21 -0.01
N GLU A 269 24.50 -27.06 0.43
CA GLU A 269 25.63 -26.93 1.34
C GLU A 269 25.12 -26.36 2.68
N ILE A 270 25.60 -26.92 3.79
CA ILE A 270 25.32 -26.43 5.15
C ILE A 270 26.51 -25.60 5.63
N TYR A 271 26.24 -24.43 6.19
CA TYR A 271 27.25 -23.51 6.72
C TYR A 271 27.08 -23.29 8.25
N ASP A 272 28.09 -22.68 8.87
CA ASP A 272 28.12 -22.44 10.33
C ASP A 272 26.96 -21.54 10.78
N PRO A 273 26.12 -21.97 11.75
CA PRO A 273 25.03 -21.16 12.29
C PRO A 273 25.49 -19.89 12.98
N GLY A 274 26.74 -19.82 13.45
CA GLY A 274 27.36 -18.60 13.96
C GLY A 274 27.45 -17.50 12.89
N GLU A 275 27.36 -17.86 11.61
CA GLU A 275 27.31 -16.94 10.48
C GLU A 275 25.88 -16.53 10.07
N LEU A 276 24.83 -17.09 10.72
CA LEU A 276 23.44 -16.69 10.52
C LEU A 276 23.26 -15.23 10.93
N SER A 277 23.32 -14.37 9.94
CA SER A 277 23.14 -12.94 10.05
C SER A 277 22.17 -12.49 8.96
N PHE A 278 21.84 -11.20 8.94
CA PHE A 278 21.10 -10.65 7.82
C PHE A 278 21.91 -10.85 6.54
N THR A 279 21.29 -11.43 5.53
CA THR A 279 21.91 -11.70 4.24
C THR A 279 21.14 -10.97 3.15
N SER A 280 21.87 -10.38 2.21
CA SER A 280 21.34 -9.67 1.05
C SER A 280 21.88 -10.28 -0.23
N ILE A 281 21.17 -10.07 -1.33
CA ILE A 281 21.71 -10.36 -2.66
C ILE A 281 23.03 -9.63 -2.86
N GLY A 282 24.01 -10.36 -3.38
CA GLY A 282 25.37 -9.89 -3.63
C GLY A 282 26.30 -10.11 -2.45
N ASP A 283 25.82 -10.59 -1.29
CA ASP A 283 26.70 -11.08 -0.23
C ASP A 283 27.43 -12.35 -0.69
N PRO A 284 28.68 -12.56 -0.24
CA PRO A 284 29.41 -13.78 -0.56
C PRO A 284 28.72 -14.99 0.06
N ALA A 285 28.77 -16.13 -0.64
CA ALA A 285 28.35 -17.41 -0.11
C ALA A 285 29.17 -17.76 1.14
N LYS A 286 28.55 -18.48 2.06
CA LYS A 286 29.20 -18.89 3.32
C LYS A 286 30.06 -20.12 3.10
N GLU A 287 31.12 -20.28 3.89
CA GLU A 287 31.96 -21.47 3.80
C GLU A 287 31.23 -22.67 4.40
N SER A 288 31.12 -23.75 3.62
CA SER A 288 30.53 -24.99 4.12
C SER A 288 31.41 -25.62 5.19
N SER A 289 30.83 -25.87 6.37
CA SER A 289 31.58 -26.28 7.55
C SER A 289 30.84 -27.30 8.42
N GLU A 290 29.55 -27.54 8.19
CA GLU A 290 28.70 -28.31 9.10
C GLU A 290 27.86 -29.41 8.42
N THR A 291 27.27 -30.26 9.26
CA THR A 291 26.41 -31.39 8.84
C THR A 291 24.98 -31.31 9.37
N GLU A 292 24.64 -30.34 10.22
CA GLU A 292 23.33 -30.24 10.88
C GLU A 292 22.57 -28.99 10.43
N ILE A 293 21.31 -29.18 10.04
CA ILE A 293 20.43 -28.08 9.63
C ILE A 293 19.74 -27.50 10.86
N ILE A 294 20.05 -26.25 11.15
CA ILE A 294 19.38 -25.47 12.19
C ILE A 294 18.19 -24.76 11.58
N SER A 295 17.01 -25.28 11.88
CA SER A 295 15.73 -24.78 11.43
C SER A 295 14.92 -24.16 12.57
N THR A 296 13.77 -23.59 12.22
CA THR A 296 12.89 -22.81 13.10
C THR A 296 12.05 -23.68 14.05
N GLN A 297 12.67 -24.49 14.93
CA GLN A 297 11.90 -25.18 15.97
C GLN A 297 11.58 -24.25 17.14
N PRO A 298 10.28 -24.06 17.42
CA PRO A 298 9.70 -24.55 18.66
C PRO A 298 8.67 -25.64 18.37
N GLU A 299 8.42 -26.53 19.34
CA GLU A 299 7.52 -27.70 19.29
C GLU A 299 6.08 -27.42 18.79
N ASP A 300 5.68 -26.16 18.64
CA ASP A 300 4.35 -25.72 18.21
C ASP A 300 4.27 -25.27 16.73
N TYR A 301 5.37 -25.31 15.96
CA TYR A 301 5.37 -24.90 14.56
C TYR A 301 5.17 -26.08 13.61
N PRO A 302 4.09 -26.10 12.81
CA PRO A 302 3.97 -27.08 11.74
C PRO A 302 5.02 -26.75 10.67
N ASP A 303 5.81 -27.77 10.30
CA ASP A 303 6.59 -27.83 9.05
C ASP A 303 7.99 -27.18 9.03
N ASN A 304 8.75 -27.24 10.13
CA ASN A 304 10.23 -27.11 10.13
C ASN A 304 10.85 -26.32 8.95
N SER A 305 10.49 -25.05 8.78
CA SER A 305 10.65 -24.34 7.49
C SER A 305 11.47 -23.07 7.63
N GLY A 306 12.02 -22.61 6.51
CA GLY A 306 12.87 -21.43 6.51
C GLY A 306 13.25 -20.96 5.13
N TYR A 307 13.92 -19.80 5.11
CA TYR A 307 14.52 -19.27 3.91
C TYR A 307 15.93 -19.84 3.71
N VAL A 308 16.24 -20.23 2.48
CA VAL A 308 17.58 -20.64 2.06
C VAL A 308 18.16 -19.64 1.10
N THR A 309 19.47 -19.47 1.10
CA THR A 309 20.15 -18.63 0.10
C THR A 309 20.34 -19.40 -1.20
N ILE A 310 20.04 -18.77 -2.33
CA ILE A 310 20.35 -19.31 -3.65
C ILE A 310 21.60 -18.60 -4.15
N ILE A 311 22.63 -19.36 -4.52
CA ILE A 311 23.95 -18.84 -4.89
C ILE A 311 24.27 -19.11 -6.36
N ALA A 312 25.01 -18.19 -6.98
CA ALA A 312 25.59 -18.36 -8.31
C ALA A 312 27.12 -18.30 -8.22
N ASP A 313 27.78 -19.14 -9.01
CA ASP A 313 29.24 -19.27 -9.08
C ASP A 313 29.83 -18.77 -10.42
N ASP A 314 28.98 -18.34 -11.36
CA ASP A 314 29.35 -18.00 -12.74
C ASP A 314 29.11 -16.52 -13.11
N LEU A 315 28.92 -15.63 -12.14
CA LEU A 315 28.75 -14.21 -12.41
C LEU A 315 30.07 -13.52 -12.75
N THR A 316 30.16 -12.91 -13.92
CA THR A 316 31.40 -12.33 -14.48
C THR A 316 32.00 -11.19 -13.67
N THR A 317 31.21 -10.53 -12.84
CA THR A 317 31.60 -9.35 -12.04
C THR A 317 31.95 -9.69 -10.58
N PHE A 318 31.91 -10.98 -10.21
CA PHE A 318 32.22 -11.45 -8.86
C PHE A 318 33.33 -12.51 -8.91
N ASP A 319 34.28 -12.41 -7.99
CA ASP A 319 35.39 -13.37 -7.87
C ASP A 319 35.00 -14.64 -7.09
N ASP A 320 33.91 -14.56 -6.30
CA ASP A 320 33.42 -15.60 -5.40
C ASP A 320 31.97 -15.96 -5.70
N LYS A 321 31.50 -17.11 -5.18
CA LYS A 321 30.07 -17.45 -5.17
C LYS A 321 29.30 -16.36 -4.42
N VAL A 322 28.18 -15.89 -4.98
CA VAL A 322 27.35 -14.84 -4.36
C VAL A 322 25.90 -15.22 -4.28
N VAL A 323 25.22 -14.67 -3.27
CA VAL A 323 23.77 -14.82 -3.09
C VAL A 323 23.05 -14.03 -4.18
N ILE A 324 22.22 -14.70 -4.97
CA ILE A 324 21.42 -14.09 -6.04
C ILE A 324 19.93 -14.05 -5.72
N GLY A 325 19.48 -14.75 -4.68
CA GLY A 325 18.09 -14.77 -4.26
C GLY A 325 17.86 -15.68 -3.06
N PHE A 326 16.58 -15.87 -2.75
CA PHE A 326 16.14 -16.67 -1.61
C PHE A 326 15.02 -17.61 -2.02
N GLY A 327 15.12 -18.83 -1.53
CA GLY A 327 14.09 -19.87 -1.66
C GLY A 327 13.41 -20.12 -0.32
N TYR A 328 12.21 -20.70 -0.34
CA TYR A 328 11.56 -21.19 0.88
C TYR A 328 11.40 -22.71 0.82
N VAL A 329 11.76 -23.37 1.91
CA VAL A 329 11.77 -24.84 2.01
C VAL A 329 11.14 -25.31 3.33
N VAL A 330 10.61 -26.52 3.29
CA VAL A 330 10.31 -27.34 4.47
C VAL A 330 11.46 -28.33 4.63
N VAL A 331 12.00 -28.43 5.84
CA VAL A 331 13.17 -29.26 6.17
C VAL A 331 12.72 -30.54 6.83
N ASP A 332 13.04 -31.69 6.24
CA ASP A 332 13.08 -32.96 6.95
C ASP A 332 14.49 -33.15 7.52
N GLN A 333 14.64 -33.00 8.83
CA GLN A 333 15.93 -33.12 9.51
C GLN A 333 16.43 -34.57 9.56
N ASP A 334 15.52 -35.53 9.67
CA ASP A 334 15.86 -36.95 9.82
C ASP A 334 16.38 -37.51 8.49
N GLU A 335 15.75 -37.11 7.38
CA GLU A 335 16.13 -37.54 6.03
C GLU A 335 17.14 -36.59 5.35
N GLN A 336 17.40 -35.41 5.94
CA GLN A 336 18.17 -34.31 5.32
C GLN A 336 17.65 -33.95 3.92
N VAL A 337 16.34 -33.88 3.79
CA VAL A 337 15.65 -33.52 2.54
C VAL A 337 15.02 -32.15 2.70
N LEU A 338 15.19 -31.30 1.69
CA LEU A 338 14.50 -30.01 1.62
C LEU A 338 13.39 -30.13 0.59
N THR A 339 12.16 -29.83 0.98
CA THR A 339 11.05 -29.72 0.02
C THR A 339 10.82 -28.25 -0.30
N ARG A 340 11.15 -27.85 -1.53
CA ARG A 340 10.80 -26.54 -2.10
C ARG A 340 9.30 -26.38 -2.01
N GLN A 341 8.87 -25.24 -1.51
CA GLN A 341 7.46 -24.87 -1.53
C GLN A 341 7.28 -23.67 -2.43
N SER A 342 6.19 -23.67 -3.18
CA SER A 342 5.61 -22.47 -3.76
C SER A 342 4.96 -21.62 -2.66
N ARG A 343 5.74 -21.21 -1.66
CA ARG A 343 5.26 -20.36 -0.57
C ARG A 343 5.85 -18.96 -0.71
N ARG A 344 4.94 -18.02 -0.96
CA ARG A 344 5.22 -16.61 -1.13
C ARG A 344 4.82 -15.98 0.21
N GLY A 345 5.69 -15.21 0.86
CA GLY A 345 5.22 -14.29 1.90
C GLY A 345 4.76 -14.80 3.28
N TYR A 346 4.96 -16.07 3.68
CA TYR A 346 4.53 -16.53 5.02
C TYR A 346 5.17 -15.68 6.13
N ARG A 347 4.35 -14.87 6.83
CA ARG A 347 4.80 -13.96 7.92
C ARG A 347 6.13 -13.27 7.59
N ASN A 348 6.26 -12.78 6.36
CA ASN A 348 7.45 -12.19 5.71
C ASN A 348 8.02 -10.97 6.47
N THR A 349 8.45 -11.19 7.70
CA THR A 349 8.94 -10.17 8.63
C THR A 349 10.44 -9.96 8.46
N SER A 350 11.14 -10.92 7.85
CA SER A 350 12.58 -10.89 7.63
C SER A 350 12.97 -10.63 6.17
N ALA A 351 12.07 -10.88 5.20
CA ALA A 351 12.33 -10.63 3.78
C ALA A 351 12.03 -9.18 3.38
N THR A 352 12.97 -8.50 2.70
CA THR A 352 12.79 -7.11 2.25
C THR A 352 13.21 -6.94 0.78
N PRO A 353 12.63 -5.98 0.05
CA PRO A 353 12.98 -5.68 -1.34
C PRO A 353 14.20 -4.75 -1.46
N ARG A 354 14.92 -4.47 -0.37
CA ARG A 354 16.05 -3.52 -0.39
C ARG A 354 17.37 -4.28 -0.29
N PRO A 355 18.32 -4.03 -1.20
CA PRO A 355 19.67 -4.53 -1.01
C PRO A 355 20.33 -3.78 0.15
N LEU A 356 21.16 -4.46 0.93
CA LEU A 356 21.89 -3.85 2.05
C LEU A 356 23.34 -3.49 1.68
N ARG A 357 23.76 -3.78 0.44
CA ARG A 357 25.14 -3.63 -0.02
C ARG A 357 25.27 -2.54 -1.08
N ASN A 358 26.38 -1.79 -1.02
CA ASN A 358 26.80 -0.91 -2.09
C ASN A 358 27.57 -1.73 -3.14
N LEU A 359 26.94 -1.98 -4.29
CA LEU A 359 27.54 -2.67 -5.43
C LEU A 359 27.92 -1.66 -6.52
N SER A 360 28.89 -2.02 -7.38
CA SER A 360 29.16 -1.24 -8.59
C SER A 360 27.98 -1.32 -9.56
N GLY A 361 27.90 -0.39 -10.53
CA GLY A 361 26.82 -0.43 -11.53
C GLY A 361 26.78 -1.73 -12.33
N GLU A 362 27.94 -2.25 -12.74
CA GLU A 362 28.05 -3.51 -13.48
C GLU A 362 27.67 -4.72 -12.61
N GLN A 363 28.12 -4.75 -11.34
CA GLN A 363 27.71 -5.80 -10.39
C GLN A 363 26.21 -5.81 -10.15
N TRP A 364 25.58 -4.63 -10.14
CA TRP A 364 24.14 -4.50 -9.96
C TRP A 364 23.37 -5.02 -11.17
N GLU A 365 23.83 -4.75 -12.38
CA GLU A 365 23.21 -5.23 -13.61
C GLU A 365 23.27 -6.77 -13.73
N ASP A 366 24.45 -7.36 -13.51
CA ASP A 366 24.64 -8.83 -13.54
C ASP A 366 23.76 -9.51 -12.50
N LEU A 367 23.74 -8.97 -11.27
CA LEU A 367 22.97 -9.52 -10.18
C LEU A 367 21.46 -9.43 -10.42
N LEU A 368 20.98 -8.28 -10.92
CA LEU A 368 19.57 -8.11 -11.25
C LEU A 368 19.15 -9.02 -12.40
N ALA A 369 20.01 -9.24 -13.39
CA ALA A 369 19.75 -10.18 -14.47
C ALA A 369 19.60 -11.62 -13.95
N ALA A 370 20.52 -12.06 -13.07
CA ALA A 370 20.46 -13.38 -12.45
C ALA A 370 19.22 -13.54 -11.55
N ASN A 371 18.91 -12.54 -10.73
CA ASN A 371 17.73 -12.54 -9.86
C ASN A 371 16.42 -12.55 -10.67
N ALA A 372 16.34 -11.77 -11.74
CA ALA A 372 15.18 -11.75 -12.63
C ALA A 372 14.99 -13.09 -13.36
N GLN A 373 16.09 -13.71 -13.83
CA GLN A 373 16.04 -15.04 -14.43
C GLN A 373 15.52 -16.07 -13.42
N LEU A 374 16.08 -16.09 -12.20
CA LEU A 374 15.64 -16.95 -11.11
C LEU A 374 14.13 -16.79 -10.86
N PHE A 375 13.66 -15.55 -10.68
CA PHE A 375 12.26 -15.24 -10.40
C PHE A 375 11.32 -15.61 -11.56
N SER A 376 11.73 -15.43 -12.81
CA SER A 376 10.93 -15.80 -13.99
C SER A 376 10.85 -17.31 -14.22
N SER A 377 11.83 -18.06 -13.72
CA SER A 377 11.98 -19.50 -13.98
C SER A 377 11.34 -20.39 -12.92
N SER A 378 11.00 -19.83 -11.75
CA SER A 378 10.64 -20.62 -10.57
C SER A 378 9.58 -19.92 -9.72
N ASP A 379 8.46 -20.60 -9.53
CA ASP A 379 7.36 -20.13 -8.68
C ASP A 379 7.67 -20.20 -7.18
N SER A 380 8.78 -20.85 -6.79
CA SER A 380 9.21 -21.11 -5.40
C SER A 380 10.21 -20.06 -4.85
N VAL A 381 10.47 -19.00 -5.60
CA VAL A 381 11.33 -17.89 -5.14
C VAL A 381 10.55 -16.98 -4.21
N VAL A 382 11.20 -16.56 -3.12
CA VAL A 382 10.61 -15.69 -2.11
C VAL A 382 10.36 -14.31 -2.71
N SER A 383 9.10 -13.86 -2.66
CA SER A 383 8.72 -12.49 -2.98
C SER A 383 8.43 -11.68 -1.72
N ALA A 384 8.65 -10.38 -1.81
CA ALA A 384 8.19 -9.40 -0.85
C ALA A 384 7.22 -8.41 -1.54
N PRO A 385 6.07 -8.10 -0.90
CA PRO A 385 5.14 -7.11 -1.44
C PRO A 385 5.73 -5.71 -1.30
N VAL A 386 5.67 -4.92 -2.37
CA VAL A 386 6.20 -3.55 -2.42
C VAL A 386 5.15 -2.60 -2.92
N LEU A 387 4.96 -1.50 -2.20
CA LEU A 387 4.21 -0.37 -2.73
C LEU A 387 5.04 0.29 -3.83
N VAL A 388 4.64 0.04 -5.07
CA VAL A 388 5.25 0.66 -6.25
C VAL A 388 4.61 2.00 -6.57
N ARG A 389 3.38 2.20 -6.09
CA ARG A 389 2.69 3.45 -6.27
C ARG A 389 1.69 3.73 -5.16
N SER A 390 1.83 4.93 -4.59
CA SER A 390 0.88 5.63 -3.74
C SER A 390 0.63 6.98 -4.41
N GLU A 391 -0.47 7.16 -5.14
CA GLU A 391 -0.74 8.50 -5.70
C GLU A 391 -1.34 9.42 -4.65
N ASP A 392 -0.62 10.52 -4.39
CA ASP A 392 -1.21 11.76 -3.90
C ASP A 392 -1.90 12.51 -5.05
#